data_AF-A0A9E7JJ35-F1
#
_entry.id   AF-A0A9E7JJ35-F1
#
_cell.length_a   1.000
_cell.length_b   1.000
_cell.length_c   1.000
_cell.angle_alpha   90.00
_cell.angle_beta   90.00
_cell.angle_gamma   90.00
#
_symmetry.space_group_name_H-M   'P 1'
#
loop_
_entity.id
_entity.type
_entity.pdbx_description
1 polymer ?
#
loop_
_entity_poly.entity_id
_entity_poly.type
_entity_poly.pdbx_seq_one_letter_code
_entity_poly.pdbx_strand_id
1 'polypeptide(L)'
;MWRYSSNLYSSNIQYRFFFLASRIGPTILFFQENAGNIAHRLEFVRIMMQRLQCNVFMLSYRGYGESDGHPSQHGIIMDSQAALDHLTQRKDIDTSRIVVFGRSLGGAVGAVLVKNNPDKLSI
;
A
#
# COMPACT_ATOMS: atom_id res chain seq x y z
N MET A 1 -10.40 -15.91 -0.68
CA MET A 1 -9.84 -16.08 0.68
C MET A 1 -9.00 -14.86 0.98
N TRP A 2 -9.49 -13.95 1.82
CA TRP A 2 -8.75 -12.75 2.26
C TRP A 2 -7.57 -13.22 3.11
N ARG A 3 -6.34 -12.92 2.72
CA ARG A 3 -5.18 -13.25 3.55
C ARG A 3 -4.92 -12.09 4.50
N TYR A 4 -5.15 -12.34 5.79
CA TYR A 4 -4.80 -11.45 6.87
C TYR A 4 -3.31 -11.58 7.20
N SER A 5 -2.69 -10.41 7.41
CA SER A 5 -1.45 -10.08 8.13
C SER A 5 -0.24 -11.03 8.03
N SER A 6 0.82 -10.54 7.40
CA SER A 6 2.14 -10.63 8.01
C SER A 6 2.53 -9.25 8.51
N ASN A 7 3.48 -9.20 9.44
CA ASN A 7 4.03 -7.92 9.91
C ASN A 7 5.07 -7.44 8.91
N LEU A 8 5.02 -6.16 8.57
CA LEU A 8 6.13 -5.48 7.91
C LEU A 8 6.86 -4.70 8.99
N TYR A 9 8.18 -4.86 9.05
CA TYR A 9 9.03 -4.09 9.96
C TYR A 9 9.90 -3.14 9.15
N SER A 10 9.84 -1.85 9.48
CA SER A 10 10.77 -0.85 8.96
C SER A 10 11.02 0.19 10.03
N SER A 11 12.31 0.53 10.26
CA SER A 11 12.72 1.57 11.22
C SER A 11 12.09 1.42 12.62
N ASN A 12 12.05 0.19 13.16
CA ASN A 12 11.42 -0.17 14.44
C ASN A 12 9.91 0.08 14.53
N ILE A 13 9.22 0.26 13.41
CA ILE A 13 7.76 0.32 13.34
C ILE A 13 7.26 -1.01 12.78
N GLN A 14 6.34 -1.65 13.51
CA GLN A 14 5.53 -2.74 12.98
C GLN A 14 4.32 -2.16 12.25
N TYR A 15 4.14 -2.56 10.99
CA TYR A 15 2.99 -2.16 10.20
C TYR A 15 2.04 -3.34 10.00
N ARG A 16 0.75 -3.03 10.05
CA ARG A 16 -0.28 -3.86 9.43
C ARG A 16 -0.44 -3.49 7.97
N PHE A 17 -0.68 -4.51 7.15
CA PHE A 17 -1.03 -4.33 5.76
C PHE A 17 -2.03 -5.39 5.31
N PHE A 18 -2.68 -5.10 4.18
CA PHE A 18 -3.53 -6.03 3.44
C PHE A 18 -2.93 -6.25 2.07
N PHE A 19 -2.78 -7.51 1.69
CA PHE A 19 -2.38 -7.88 0.34
C PHE A 19 -3.39 -8.83 -0.27
N LEU A 20 -4.01 -8.38 -1.35
CA LEU A 20 -5.05 -9.09 -2.06
C LEU A 20 -4.53 -9.45 -3.44
N ALA A 21 -4.35 -10.75 -3.69
CA ALA A 21 -3.73 -11.25 -4.92
C ALA A 21 -4.77 -11.85 -5.86
N SER A 22 -4.68 -11.48 -7.14
CA SER A 22 -5.47 -12.00 -8.27
C SER A 22 -4.69 -13.06 -9.09
N ARG A 23 -3.50 -13.46 -8.62
CA ARG A 23 -2.52 -14.41 -9.22
C ARG A 23 -1.82 -13.96 -10.49
N ILE A 24 -2.41 -13.09 -11.31
CA ILE A 24 -1.79 -12.54 -12.53
C ILE A 24 -2.21 -11.06 -12.65
N GLY A 25 -1.26 -10.15 -12.86
CA GLY A 25 -1.53 -8.72 -13.09
C GLY A 25 -0.56 -7.77 -12.39
N PRO A 26 -0.66 -6.45 -12.69
CA PRO A 26 0.09 -5.42 -11.97
C PRO A 26 -0.30 -5.40 -10.48
N THR A 27 0.57 -4.84 -9.65
CA THR A 27 0.27 -4.64 -8.23
C THR A 27 0.01 -3.17 -7.96
N ILE A 28 -1.21 -2.86 -7.53
CA ILE A 28 -1.58 -1.53 -7.09
C ILE A 28 -1.12 -1.33 -5.65
N LEU A 29 -0.20 -0.40 -5.44
CA LEU A 29 0.15 0.15 -4.14
C LEU A 29 -0.85 1.25 -3.79
N PHE A 30 -1.78 0.93 -2.90
CA PHE A 30 -2.94 1.76 -2.59
C PHE A 30 -2.73 2.57 -1.30
N PHE A 31 -2.81 3.90 -1.43
CA PHE A 31 -2.73 4.85 -0.32
C PHE A 31 -4.11 5.44 0.01
N GLN A 32 -4.55 5.23 1.25
CA GLN A 32 -5.87 5.60 1.73
C GLN A 32 -5.98 7.03 2.28
N GLU A 33 -7.22 7.46 2.49
CA GLU A 33 -7.59 8.74 3.11
C GLU A 33 -7.23 8.77 4.63
N ASN A 34 -7.31 9.95 5.25
CA ASN A 34 -6.85 10.21 6.63
C ASN A 34 -7.59 9.42 7.74
N ALA A 35 -8.84 9.02 7.50
CA ALA A 35 -9.67 8.33 8.48
C ALA A 35 -10.60 7.34 7.77
N GLY A 36 -10.40 6.06 8.05
CA GLY A 36 -11.31 5.02 7.57
C GLY A 36 -10.79 3.65 7.97
N ASN A 37 -11.67 2.82 8.52
CA ASN A 37 -11.39 1.41 8.67
C ASN A 37 -11.15 0.82 7.27
N ILE A 38 -9.99 0.19 7.05
CA ILE A 38 -9.68 -0.49 5.79
C ILE A 38 -10.78 -1.47 5.38
N ALA A 39 -11.52 -2.05 6.34
CA ALA A 39 -12.67 -2.90 6.09
C ALA A 39 -13.73 -2.25 5.19
N HIS A 40 -14.00 -0.94 5.34
CA HIS A 40 -14.97 -0.22 4.50
C HIS A 40 -14.48 0.00 3.07
N ARG A 41 -13.19 -0.25 2.80
CA ARG A 41 -12.57 -0.15 1.47
C ARG A 41 -12.50 -1.50 0.76
N LEU A 42 -12.65 -2.61 1.47
CA LEU A 42 -12.50 -3.94 0.90
C LEU A 42 -13.46 -4.19 -0.27
N GLU A 43 -14.68 -3.66 -0.21
CA GLU A 43 -15.64 -3.78 -1.30
C GLU A 43 -15.23 -2.98 -2.54
N PHE A 44 -14.74 -1.76 -2.36
CA PHE A 44 -14.17 -0.96 -3.45
C PHE A 44 -12.95 -1.65 -4.08
N VAL A 45 -12.04 -2.16 -3.24
CA VAL A 45 -10.86 -2.92 -3.66
C VAL A 45 -11.27 -4.20 -4.40
N ARG A 46 -12.29 -4.91 -3.93
CA ARG A 46 -12.82 -6.12 -4.58
C ARG A 46 -13.30 -5.81 -6.01
N ILE A 47 -14.10 -4.75 -6.17
CA ILE A 47 -14.60 -4.32 -7.48
C ILE A 47 -13.42 -3.90 -8.38
N MET A 48 -12.47 -3.14 -7.85
CA MET A 48 -11.26 -2.73 -8.56
C MET A 48 -10.47 -3.94 -9.06
N MET A 49 -10.20 -4.92 -8.20
CA MET A 49 -9.50 -6.15 -8.56
C MET A 49 -10.24 -6.94 -9.64
N GLN A 50 -11.57 -7.05 -9.55
CA GLN A 50 -12.37 -7.77 -10.55
C GLN A 50 -12.34 -7.09 -11.92
N ARG A 51 -12.39 -5.75 -11.95
CA ARG A 51 -12.40 -4.99 -13.21
C ARG A 51 -11.03 -4.85 -13.84
N LEU A 52 -9.98 -4.68 -13.03
CA LEU A 52 -8.63 -4.39 -13.50
C LEU A 52 -7.71 -5.61 -13.53
N GLN A 53 -8.13 -6.73 -12.94
CA GLN A 53 -7.33 -7.97 -12.88
C GLN A 53 -5.93 -7.70 -12.29
N CYS A 54 -5.91 -7.14 -11.09
CA CYS A 54 -4.70 -6.67 -10.42
C CYS A 54 -4.58 -7.22 -8.99
N ASN A 55 -3.38 -7.14 -8.44
CA ASN A 55 -3.16 -7.28 -7.01
C ASN A 55 -3.32 -5.92 -6.33
N VAL A 56 -3.71 -5.89 -5.06
CA VAL A 56 -3.80 -4.65 -4.28
C VAL A 56 -3.05 -4.82 -2.97
N PHE A 57 -2.15 -3.89 -2.68
CA PHE A 57 -1.43 -3.78 -1.42
C PHE A 57 -1.82 -2.48 -0.71
N MET A 58 -2.22 -2.58 0.54
CA MET A 58 -2.60 -1.45 1.39
C MET A 58 -1.84 -1.53 2.70
N LEU A 59 -1.10 -0.48 3.06
CA LEU A 59 -0.45 -0.38 4.37
C LEU A 59 -1.25 0.55 5.28
N SER A 60 -1.48 0.11 6.52
CA SER A 60 -1.97 1.00 7.58
C SER A 60 -0.81 1.89 8.01
N TYR A 61 -0.95 3.20 7.80
CA TYR A 61 0.02 4.18 8.29
C TYR A 61 0.28 4.02 9.79
N ARG A 62 1.46 4.44 10.24
CA ARG A 62 1.84 4.44 11.66
C ARG A 62 0.77 5.13 12.51
N GLY A 63 0.44 4.51 13.64
CA GLY A 63 -0.62 4.97 14.55
C GLY A 63 -2.06 4.77 14.08
N TYR A 64 -2.29 4.03 12.99
CA TYR A 64 -3.63 3.60 12.55
C TYR A 64 -3.75 2.07 12.53
N GLY A 65 -4.94 1.55 12.84
CA GLY A 65 -5.16 0.10 12.97
C GLY A 65 -4.29 -0.47 14.09
N GLU A 66 -3.52 -1.52 13.77
CA GLU A 66 -2.53 -2.12 14.70
C GLU A 66 -1.08 -1.82 14.25
N SER A 67 -0.87 -0.73 13.49
CA SER A 67 0.48 -0.24 13.18
C SER A 67 0.99 0.63 14.34
N ASP A 68 2.25 0.44 14.73
CA ASP A 68 2.87 1.17 15.83
C ASP A 68 3.04 2.68 15.52
N GLY A 69 3.43 3.46 16.54
CA GLY A 69 3.84 4.86 16.41
C GLY A 69 2.69 5.86 16.40
N HIS A 70 2.97 7.08 15.96
CA HIS A 70 2.00 8.17 15.86
C HIS A 70 2.01 8.81 14.48
N PRO A 71 0.83 9.17 13.94
CA PRO A 71 0.75 9.73 12.60
C PRO A 71 1.34 11.14 12.57
N SER A 72 2.15 11.40 11.55
CA SER A 72 2.67 12.73 11.22
C SER A 72 2.89 12.81 9.71
N GLN A 73 2.92 14.00 9.14
CA GLN A 73 3.15 14.16 7.70
C GLN A 73 4.47 13.51 7.26
N HIS A 74 5.55 13.71 8.02
CA HIS A 74 6.83 13.06 7.74
C HIS A 74 6.74 11.53 7.91
N GLY A 75 6.03 11.09 8.95
CA GLY A 75 5.80 9.68 9.23
C GLY A 75 5.11 8.93 8.11
N ILE A 76 3.98 9.45 7.60
CA ILE A 76 3.20 8.78 6.55
C ILE A 76 3.94 8.73 5.20
N ILE A 77 4.87 9.67 4.95
CA ILE A 77 5.76 9.64 3.77
C ILE A 77 6.81 8.53 3.94
N MET A 78 7.37 8.33 5.13
CA MET A 78 8.25 7.18 5.38
C MET A 78 7.53 5.85 5.27
N ASP A 79 6.27 5.80 5.71
CA ASP A 79 5.43 4.60 5.64
C ASP A 79 5.16 4.19 4.18
N SER A 80 4.96 5.17 3.28
CA SER A 80 4.77 4.88 1.86
C SER A 80 6.02 4.29 1.22
N GLN A 81 7.21 4.77 1.62
CA GLN A 81 8.47 4.17 1.19
C GLN A 81 8.62 2.74 1.72
N ALA A 82 8.32 2.50 3.00
CA ALA A 82 8.37 1.17 3.59
C ALA A 82 7.44 0.17 2.86
N ALA A 83 6.26 0.63 2.43
CA ALA A 83 5.34 -0.16 1.63
C ALA A 83 5.93 -0.55 0.26
N LEU A 84 6.54 0.40 -0.45
CA LEU A 84 7.20 0.14 -1.73
C LEU A 84 8.39 -0.80 -1.56
N ASP A 85 9.26 -0.55 -0.58
CA ASP A 85 10.43 -1.36 -0.32
C ASP A 85 10.01 -2.82 -0.03
N HIS A 86 8.96 -3.02 0.76
CA HIS A 86 8.42 -4.36 0.98
C HIS A 86 7.91 -5.01 -0.30
N LEU A 87 7.14 -4.31 -1.13
CA LEU A 87 6.66 -4.84 -2.42
C LEU A 87 7.81 -5.22 -3.35
N THR A 88 8.85 -4.40 -3.44
CA THR A 88 9.99 -4.66 -4.33
C THR A 88 10.82 -5.87 -3.93
N GLN A 89 10.73 -6.32 -2.67
CA GLN A 89 11.40 -7.52 -2.18
C GLN A 89 10.58 -8.80 -2.35
N ARG A 90 9.31 -8.70 -2.78
CA ARG A 90 8.44 -9.85 -2.96
C ARG A 90 8.83 -10.64 -4.20
N LYS A 91 8.74 -11.97 -4.10
CA LYS A 91 9.01 -12.90 -5.22
C LYS A 91 7.74 -13.41 -5.91
N ASP A 92 6.57 -13.08 -5.35
CA ASP A 92 5.27 -13.59 -5.80
C ASP A 92 4.45 -12.54 -6.59
N ILE A 93 5.07 -11.42 -6.97
CA ILE A 93 4.50 -10.39 -7.84
C ILE A 93 5.50 -9.97 -8.91
N ASP A 94 5.00 -9.33 -9.96
CA ASP A 94 5.84 -8.65 -10.95
C ASP A 94 6.22 -7.26 -10.45
N THR A 95 7.43 -7.13 -9.90
CA THR A 95 7.93 -5.88 -9.30
C THR A 95 8.20 -4.79 -10.33
N SER A 96 8.22 -5.11 -11.63
CA SER A 96 8.32 -4.09 -12.70
C SER A 96 6.98 -3.41 -13.00
N ARG A 97 5.88 -3.94 -12.46
CA ARG A 97 4.51 -3.46 -12.69
C ARG A 97 3.82 -3.07 -11.38
N ILE A 98 4.45 -2.16 -10.64
CA ILE A 98 3.87 -1.55 -9.45
C ILE A 98 3.26 -0.20 -9.84
N VAL A 99 1.97 -0.03 -9.60
CA VAL A 99 1.20 1.19 -9.90
C VAL A 99 0.78 1.85 -8.59
N VAL A 100 1.02 3.16 -8.44
CA VAL A 100 0.58 3.90 -7.26
C VAL A 100 -0.83 4.43 -7.45
N PHE A 101 -1.73 4.11 -6.51
CA PHE A 101 -3.07 4.68 -6.47
C PHE A 101 -3.31 5.35 -5.12
N GLY A 102 -3.58 6.65 -5.14
CA GLY A 102 -3.83 7.42 -3.93
C GLY A 102 -5.20 8.08 -3.93
N ARG A 103 -5.91 8.02 -2.79
CA ARG A 103 -7.21 8.69 -2.61
C ARG A 103 -7.11 9.79 -1.55
N SER A 104 -7.56 11.01 -1.88
CA SER A 104 -7.51 12.19 -0.99
C SER A 104 -6.09 12.40 -0.42
N LEU A 105 -5.88 12.31 0.90
CA LEU A 105 -4.54 12.34 1.52
C LEU A 105 -3.56 11.36 0.85
N GLY A 106 -4.03 10.15 0.52
CA GLY A 106 -3.21 9.15 -0.15
C GLY A 106 -2.73 9.58 -1.53
N GLY A 107 -3.44 10.49 -2.20
CA GLY A 107 -2.99 11.09 -3.46
C GLY A 107 -1.73 11.92 -3.27
N ALA A 108 -1.70 12.76 -2.24
CA ALA A 108 -0.50 13.53 -1.90
C ALA A 108 0.68 12.64 -1.48
N VAL A 109 0.40 11.61 -0.65
CA VAL A 109 1.42 10.63 -0.24
C VAL A 109 1.98 9.87 -1.45
N GLY A 110 1.11 9.42 -2.35
CA GLY A 110 1.50 8.71 -3.57
C GLY A 110 2.31 9.58 -4.52
N ALA A 111 1.93 10.84 -4.71
CA ALA A 111 2.69 11.79 -5.54
C ALA A 111 4.11 12.01 -5.01
N VAL A 112 4.28 12.15 -3.70
CA VAL A 112 5.61 12.27 -3.06
C VAL A 112 6.42 10.98 -3.26
N LEU A 113 5.80 9.80 -3.10
CA LEU A 113 6.48 8.53 -3.31
C LEU A 113 6.99 8.39 -4.74
N VAL A 114 6.15 8.71 -5.74
CA VAL A 114 6.52 8.67 -7.16
C VAL A 114 7.67 9.63 -7.45
N LYS A 115 7.57 10.88 -6.97
CA LYS A 115 8.64 11.88 -7.09
C LYS A 115 9.99 11.36 -6.55
N ASN A 116 9.96 10.62 -5.45
CA ASN A 116 11.17 10.12 -4.79
C ASN A 116 11.71 8.81 -5.41
N ASN A 117 10.95 8.14 -6.28
CA ASN A 117 11.30 6.85 -6.87
C ASN A 117 11.02 6.80 -8.38
N PRO A 118 11.62 7.71 -9.19
CA PRO A 118 11.27 7.86 -10.61
C PRO A 118 11.48 6.60 -11.44
N ASP A 119 12.44 5.73 -11.07
CA ASP A 119 12.82 4.55 -11.86
C ASP A 119 12.17 3.24 -11.39
N LYS A 120 11.41 3.25 -10.28
CA LYS A 120 10.89 2.03 -9.64
C LYS A 120 9.39 1.78 -9.88
N LEU A 121 8.69 2.74 -10.46
CA LEU A 121 7.22 2.75 -10.51
C LEU A 121 6.76 2.89 -11.96
N SER A 122 5.72 2.13 -12.31
CA SER A 122 5.03 2.31 -13.58
C SER A 122 4.09 3.51 -13.46
N ILE A 123 4.10 4.39 -14.46
CA ILE A 123 3.17 5.52 -14.61
C ILE A 123 1.97 5.07 -15.44
#